data_AF-X1ARK8-F1
#
_entry.id   AF-X1ARK8-F1
#
_cell.length_a   1.000
_cell.length_b   1.000
_cell.length_c   1.000
_cell.angle_alpha   90.00
_cell.angle_beta   90.00
_cell.angle_gamma   90.00
#
_symmetry.space_group_name_H-M   'P 1'
#
loop_
_entity.id
_entity.type
_entity.pdbx_description
1 polymer ?
#
loop_
_entity_poly.entity_id
_entity_poly.type
_entity_poly.pdbx_seq_one_letter_code
_entity_poly.pdbx_strand_id
1 'polypeptide(L)' 'MSLKNALLGLLNHRPMTGYDLKKILDYPMGFFWVAQMSQIYRELNKLEEKGFVKSEIVP' A
#
# COMPACT_ATOMS: atom_id res chain seq x y z
N MET A 1 6.70 -8.94 -8.99
CA MET A 1 6.72 -7.57 -8.42
C MET A 1 6.71 -7.64 -6.91
N SER A 2 7.37 -6.73 -6.20
CA SER A 2 7.30 -6.69 -4.73
C SER A 2 6.15 -5.78 -4.27
N LEU A 3 5.50 -6.13 -3.15
CA LEU A 3 4.46 -5.30 -2.52
C LEU A 3 4.95 -3.88 -2.25
N LYS A 4 6.18 -3.76 -1.76
CA LYS A 4 6.87 -2.49 -1.59
C LYS A 4 6.77 -1.59 -2.83
N ASN A 5 7.16 -2.11 -4.00
CA ASN A 5 7.22 -1.28 -5.21
C ASN A 5 5.83 -0.91 -5.69
N ALA A 6 4.84 -1.79 -5.53
CA ALA A 6 3.45 -1.48 -5.85
C ALA A 6 2.90 -0.38 -4.94
N LEU A 7 3.12 -0.48 -3.62
CA LEU A 7 2.67 0.53 -2.65
C LEU A 7 3.31 1.90 -2.91
N LEU A 8 4.63 1.94 -3.14
CA LEU A 8 5.33 3.19 -3.44
C LEU A 8 4.87 3.80 -4.76
N GLY A 9 4.63 2.99 -5.79
CA GLY A 9 4.09 3.47 -7.06
C GLY A 9 2.71 4.10 -6.90
N LEU A 10 1.80 3.44 -6.17
CA LEU A 10 0.45 3.94 -5.90
C LEU A 10 0.46 5.23 -5.07
N LEU A 11 1.26 5.27 -4.00
CA LEU A 11 1.36 6.43 -3.11
C LEU A 11 2.05 7.63 -3.76
N ASN A 12 2.89 7.41 -4.77
CA ASN A 12 3.49 8.48 -5.56
C ASN A 12 2.46 9.22 -6.43
N HIS A 13 1.33 8.58 -6.77
CA HIS A 13 0.26 9.25 -7.52
C HIS A 13 -0.60 10.16 -6.64
N ARG A 14 -0.96 9.69 -5.44
CA ARG A 14 -1.73 10.46 -4.45
C ARG A 14 -1.67 9.78 -3.08
N PRO A 15 -1.91 10.52 -1.98
CA PRO A 15 -2.18 9.92 -0.67
C PRO A 15 -3.38 8.97 -0.74
N MET A 16 -3.28 7.84 -0.04
CA MET A 16 -4.30 6.79 -0.02
C MET A 16 -4.30 6.11 1.35
N THR A 17 -5.47 5.65 1.79
CA THR A 17 -5.55 4.79 2.98
C THR A 17 -5.07 3.37 2.65
N GLY A 18 -4.74 2.58 3.68
CA GLY A 18 -4.46 1.15 3.51
C GLY A 18 -5.60 0.40 2.81
N TYR A 19 -6.84 0.85 3.01
CA TYR A 19 -8.02 0.28 2.38
C TYR A 19 -8.11 0.60 0.88
N ASP A 20 -7.83 1.85 0.48
CA ASP A 20 -7.80 2.24 -0.93
C ASP A 20 -6.73 1.46 -1.69
N LEU A 21 -5.55 1.30 -1.08
CA LEU A 21 -4.45 0.51 -1.62
C LEU A 21 -4.87 -0.95 -1.82
N LYS A 22 -5.54 -1.57 -0.84
CA LYS A 22 -6.08 -2.93 -0.98
C LYS A 22 -7.04 -3.04 -2.16
N LYS A 23 -7.99 -2.10 -2.26
CA LYS A 23 -9.02 -2.10 -3.30
C LYS A 23 -8.41 -2.01 -4.71
N ILE A 24 -7.37 -1.20 -4.89
CA ILE A 24 -6.66 -1.06 -6.16
C ILE A 24 -5.79 -2.29 -6.45
N LEU A 25 -5.11 -2.84 -5.43
CA LEU A 25 -4.30 -4.05 -5.61
C LEU A 25 -5.15 -5.28 -5.94
N ASP A 26 -6.38 -5.34 -5.45
CA ASP A 26 -7.32 -6.43 -5.77
C ASP A 26 -7.93 -6.30 -7.17
N TYR A 27 -7.94 -5.12 -7.79
CA TYR A 27 -8.62 -4.90 -9.07
C TYR A 27 -7.81 -4.01 -10.03
N PRO A 28 -7.45 -4.50 -11.24
CA PRO A 28 -7.68 -5.82 -11.83
C PRO A 28 -6.60 -6.87 -11.47
N MET A 29 -5.60 -6.48 -10.67
CA MET A 29 -4.42 -7.29 -10.33
C MET A 29 -4.71 -8.52 -9.44
N GLY A 30 -5.89 -8.61 -8.82
CA GLY A 30 -6.25 -9.68 -7.90
C GLY A 30 -6.22 -11.09 -8.50
N PHE A 31 -6.28 -11.23 -9.83
CA PHE A 31 -6.09 -12.52 -10.51
C PHE A 31 -4.65 -13.04 -10.43
N PHE A 32 -3.65 -12.16 -10.31
CA PHE A 32 -2.23 -12.53 -10.35
C PHE A 32 -1.56 -12.48 -8.99
N TRP A 33 -2.08 -11.68 -8.06
CA TRP A 33 -1.46 -11.50 -6.76
C TRP A 33 -2.45 -10.97 -5.72
N VAL A 34 -2.72 -11.78 -4.69
CA VAL A 34 -3.61 -11.41 -3.59
C VAL A 34 -2.79 -10.91 -2.41
N ALA A 35 -2.75 -9.60 -2.21
CA ALA A 35 -2.16 -9.01 -1.00
C ALA A 35 -3.19 -9.05 0.13
N GLN A 36 -2.87 -9.71 1.25
CA GLN A 36 -3.72 -9.65 2.44
C GLN A 36 -3.66 -8.25 3.05
N MET A 37 -4.78 -7.77 3.62
CA MET A 37 -4.85 -6.45 4.25
C MET A 37 -3.77 -6.28 5.34
N SER A 38 -3.54 -7.33 6.12
CA SER A 38 -2.48 -7.33 7.14
C SER A 38 -1.06 -7.26 6.57
N GLN A 39 -0.83 -7.78 5.36
CA GLN A 39 0.46 -7.64 4.68
C GLN A 39 0.69 -6.20 4.20
N ILE A 40 -0.36 -5.53 3.70
CA ILE A 40 -0.28 -4.12 3.30
C ILE A 40 0.12 -3.25 4.50
N TYR A 41 -0.60 -3.36 5.62
CA TYR A 41 -0.27 -2.57 6.81
C TYR A 41 1.13 -2.86 7.36
N ARG A 42 1.55 -4.12 7.41
CA ARG A 42 2.92 -4.47 7.83
C ARG A 42 3.98 -3.87 6.92
N GLU A 43 3.76 -3.87 5.60
CA GLU A 43 4.71 -3.26 4.67
C GLU A 43 4.67 -1.74 4.73
N LEU A 44 3.51 -1.10 4.93
CA LEU A 44 3.42 0.34 5.15
C LEU A 44 4.20 0.77 6.39
N ASN A 45 4.06 0.06 7.52
CA ASN A 45 4.84 0.32 8.73
C ASN A 45 6.36 0.23 8.46
N LYS A 46 6.81 -0.82 7.76
CA LYS A 46 8.22 -0.96 7.38
C LYS A 46 8.71 0.15 6.46
N LEU A 47 7.85 0.67 5.58
CA LEU A 47 8.21 1.77 4.68
C LEU A 47 8.30 3.09 5.44
N GLU A 48 7.43 3.31 6.41
CA GLU A 48 7.44 4.46 7.30
C GLU A 48 8.68 4.45 8.22
N GLU A 49 9.00 3.31 8.84
CA GLU A 49 10.23 3.11 9.62
C GLU A 49 11.51 3.43 8.81
N LYS A 50 11.46 3.20 7.50
CA LYS A 50 12.56 3.50 6.57
C LYS A 50 12.50 4.91 5.99
N GLY A 51 11.50 5.72 6.35
CA GLY A 51 11.32 7.09 5.88
C GLY A 51 10.87 7.22 4.42
N PHE A 52 10.36 6.15 3.80
CA PHE A 52 9.88 6.20 2.41
C PHE A 52 8.45 6.74 2.28
N VAL A 53 7.66 6.64 3.34
CA VAL A 53 6.27 7.14 3.40
C VAL A 53 6.02 7.80 4.75
N LYS A 54 4.92 8.53 4.87
CA LYS A 54 4.42 9.09 6.14
C LYS A 54 2.93 8.80 6.26
N SER A 55 2.48 8.50 7.48
CA SER A 55 1.06 8.44 7.82
C SER A 55 0.56 9.79 8.34
N GLU A 56 -0.70 10.08 8.07
CA GLU A 56 -1.42 11.24 8.60
C GLU A 56 -2.81 10.79 9.03
N ILE A 57 -3.26 11.26 10.19
CA ILE A 57 -4.61 11.02 10.69
C ILE A 57 -5.45 12.24 10.29
N VAL A 58 -6.40 12.03 9.38
CA VAL A 58 -7.32 13.09 8.91
C VAL A 58 -8.61 13.02 9.76
N PRO A 59 -9.06 14.14 10.37
CA PRO A 59 -10.30 14.22 11.15
C PRO A 59 -11.59 14.00 10.36
#